data_AF-A0AAW5WKF0-F1
#
_entry.id   AF-A0AAW5WKF0-F1
#
_cell.length_a   1.000
_cell.length_b   1.000
_cell.length_c   1.000
_cell.angle_alpha   90.00
_cell.angle_beta   90.00
_cell.angle_gamma   90.00
#
_symmetry.space_group_name_H-M   'P 1'
#
loop_
_entity.id
_entity.type
_entity.pdbx_description
1 polymer ?
#
loop_
_entity_poly.entity_id
_entity_poly.type
_entity_poly.pdbx_seq_one_letter_code
_entity_poly.pdbx_strand_id
1 'polypeptide(L)'
;MIRNEFYDQLINSEPIGFIDPFTDLGEFDSIQMKFKHPVRSLVNKYSGKPYNLNWQNKIEQMRVLYIQYQKSLKLEDEEQAVHNRVRNKESKEHVHEIVTTYLKLGFRFKEIEARVSLFNTRLRRNWKRSDYVTTSNPEFYLKKDLQDGYCLPNSSLPKSMRAS
;
A
#
# COMPACT_ATOMS: atom_id res chain seq x y z
N MET A 1 -3.46 4.40 14.89
CA MET A 1 -3.07 4.83 13.53
C MET A 1 -1.78 5.62 13.72
N ILE A 2 -0.60 5.04 13.51
CA ILE A 2 0.61 5.87 13.43
C ILE A 2 0.60 6.38 12.00
N ARG A 3 -0.12 7.48 11.77
CA ARG A 3 -0.01 8.22 10.52
C ARG A 3 1.36 8.88 10.56
N ASN A 4 2.14 8.71 9.50
CA ASN A 4 3.42 9.40 9.40
C ASN A 4 3.10 10.91 9.32
N GLU A 5 3.39 11.65 10.39
CA GLU A 5 3.00 13.06 10.52
C GLU A 5 3.51 13.91 9.36
N PHE A 6 4.68 13.56 8.82
CA PHE A 6 5.26 14.22 7.66
C PHE A 6 4.46 13.95 6.37
N TYR A 7 3.89 12.75 6.22
CA TYR A 7 3.01 12.44 5.08
C TYR A 7 1.71 13.26 5.15
N ASP A 8 1.09 13.34 6.33
CA ASP A 8 -0.13 14.12 6.53
C ASP A 8 0.15 15.62 6.34
N GLN A 9 1.27 16.13 6.85
CA GLN A 9 1.69 17.52 6.63
C GLN A 9 1.98 17.80 5.15
N LEU A 10 2.59 16.85 4.43
CA LEU A 10 2.91 17.00 3.02
C LEU A 10 1.65 17.07 2.17
N ILE A 11 0.67 16.18 2.39
CA ILE A 11 -0.62 16.20 1.67
C ILE A 11 -1.42 17.46 2.00
N ASN A 12 -1.43 17.88 3.27
CA ASN A 12 -2.18 19.07 3.68
C ASN A 12 -1.46 20.39 3.34
N SER A 13 -0.21 20.33 2.87
CA SER A 13 0.58 21.53 2.56
C SER A 13 0.03 22.30 1.36
N GLU A 14 -0.68 21.64 0.44
CA GLU A 14 -1.25 22.23 -0.77
C GLU A 14 -2.67 21.69 -1.02
N PRO A 15 -3.69 22.30 -0.40
CA PRO A 15 -5.06 21.79 -0.45
C PRO A 15 -5.77 22.04 -1.80
N ILE A 16 -5.20 22.87 -2.68
CA ILE A 16 -5.83 23.28 -3.95
C ILE A 16 -5.49 22.28 -5.08
N GLY A 17 -4.48 21.42 -4.90
CA GLY A 17 -4.09 20.39 -5.88
C GLY A 17 -3.33 20.94 -7.10
N PHE A 18 -2.82 22.17 -7.01
CA PHE A 18 -2.02 22.78 -8.07
C PHE A 18 -0.62 22.15 -8.17
N ILE A 19 -0.07 21.67 -7.05
CA ILE A 19 1.24 21.01 -7.02
C ILE A 19 1.08 19.67 -6.32
N ASP A 20 1.32 18.60 -7.05
CA ASP A 20 1.36 17.26 -6.47
C ASP A 20 2.68 17.09 -5.69
N PRO A 21 2.63 16.86 -4.37
CA PRO A 21 3.81 16.76 -3.53
C PRO A 21 4.67 15.50 -3.79
N PHE A 22 4.20 14.56 -4.60
CA PHE A 22 4.95 13.34 -4.95
C PHE A 22 5.49 13.36 -6.38
N THR A 23 4.89 14.13 -7.29
CA THR A 23 5.33 14.17 -8.70
C THR A 23 5.94 15.50 -9.11
N ASP A 24 5.43 16.61 -8.61
CA ASP A 24 5.74 17.94 -9.15
C ASP A 24 6.93 18.61 -8.45
N LEU A 25 7.47 17.99 -7.39
CA LEU A 25 8.66 18.47 -6.67
C LEU A 25 9.97 18.22 -7.46
N GLY A 26 9.93 17.50 -8.57
CA GLY A 26 11.08 17.15 -9.40
C GLY A 26 11.77 15.85 -8.98
N GLU A 27 12.84 15.50 -9.70
CA GLU A 27 13.51 14.21 -9.52
C GLU A 27 14.28 14.15 -8.19
N PHE A 28 13.96 13.16 -7.37
CA PHE A 28 14.54 12.94 -6.05
C PHE A 28 15.55 11.79 -6.08
N ASP A 29 16.76 12.05 -5.61
CA ASP A 29 17.78 11.03 -5.36
C ASP A 29 17.60 10.47 -3.95
N SER A 30 17.06 9.24 -3.89
CA SER A 30 16.82 8.53 -2.63
C SER A 30 18.09 8.04 -1.94
N ILE A 31 19.24 7.97 -2.64
CA ILE A 31 20.51 7.58 -2.05
C ILE A 31 21.10 8.79 -1.31
N GLN A 32 21.20 9.93 -1.99
CA GLN A 32 21.74 11.16 -1.41
C GLN A 32 20.74 11.95 -0.55
N MET A 33 19.46 11.56 -0.58
CA MET A 33 18.34 12.23 0.12
C MET A 33 18.17 13.69 -0.30
N LYS A 34 18.31 13.97 -1.60
CA LYS A 34 18.30 15.32 -2.17
C LYS A 34 17.60 15.34 -3.52
N PHE A 35 17.06 16.50 -3.89
CA PHE A 35 16.53 16.71 -5.24
C PHE A 35 17.68 17.02 -6.21
N LYS A 36 17.66 16.39 -7.39
CA LYS A 36 18.74 16.51 -8.38
C LYS A 36 18.87 17.93 -8.95
N HIS A 37 17.73 18.59 -9.15
CA HIS A 37 17.66 19.91 -9.78
C HIS A 37 17.08 20.96 -8.83
N PRO A 38 17.55 22.22 -8.91
CA PRO A 38 17.02 23.30 -8.09
C PRO A 38 15.57 23.63 -8.47
N VAL A 39 14.82 24.26 -7.56
CA VAL A 39 13.39 24.55 -7.80
C VAL A 39 13.18 25.51 -8.98
N ARG A 40 14.11 26.46 -9.17
CA ARG A 40 14.09 27.41 -10.30
C ARG A 40 14.11 26.78 -11.69
N SER A 41 14.58 25.53 -11.83
CA SER A 41 14.58 24.82 -13.11
C SER A 41 13.33 23.95 -13.30
N LEU A 42 12.42 23.91 -12.33
CA LEU A 42 11.16 23.19 -12.48
C LEU A 42 10.21 23.97 -13.38
N VAL A 43 9.59 23.23 -14.29
CA VAL A 43 8.61 23.76 -15.24
C VAL A 43 7.23 23.35 -14.78
N ASN A 44 6.29 24.29 -14.80
CA ASN A 44 4.92 24.02 -14.46
C ASN A 44 4.24 23.22 -15.58
N LYS A 45 3.66 22.08 -15.21
CA LYS A 45 2.97 21.15 -16.14
C LYS A 45 1.81 21.78 -16.90
N TYR A 46 1.15 22.80 -16.33
CA TYR A 46 -0.01 23.45 -16.92
C TYR A 46 0.36 24.59 -17.87
N SER A 47 1.43 25.34 -17.55
CA SER A 47 1.80 26.53 -18.33
C SER A 47 2.99 26.32 -19.26
N GLY A 48 3.76 25.25 -19.08
CA GLY A 48 5.02 25.01 -19.80
C GLY A 48 6.12 26.04 -19.47
N LYS A 49 5.87 26.92 -18.49
CA LYS A 49 6.81 27.96 -18.04
C LYS A 49 7.33 27.64 -16.64
N PRO A 50 8.48 28.21 -16.23
CA PRO A 50 8.96 28.10 -14.86
C PRO A 50 7.92 28.56 -13.83
N TYR A 51 7.92 27.93 -12.65
CA TYR A 51 7.06 28.39 -11.54
C TYR A 51 7.40 29.82 -11.14
N ASN A 52 6.40 30.58 -10.69
CA ASN A 52 6.64 31.91 -10.12
C ASN A 52 7.32 31.81 -8.74
N LEU A 53 7.86 32.91 -8.23
CA LEU A 53 8.65 32.92 -6.99
C LEU A 53 7.88 32.38 -5.77
N ASN A 54 6.58 32.71 -5.65
CA ASN A 54 5.74 32.22 -4.55
C ASN A 54 5.59 30.69 -4.58
N TRP A 55 5.35 30.13 -5.76
CA TRP A 55 5.25 28.69 -5.94
C TRP A 55 6.60 28.00 -5.78
N GLN A 56 7.70 28.63 -6.21
CA GLN A 56 9.04 28.10 -5.95
C GLN A 56 9.30 27.97 -4.44
N ASN A 57 9.03 29.02 -3.67
CA ASN A 57 9.18 28.98 -2.20
C ASN A 57 8.30 27.89 -1.57
N LYS A 58 7.07 27.72 -2.08
CA LYS A 58 6.16 26.67 -1.61
C LYS A 58 6.69 25.27 -1.93
N ILE A 59 7.21 25.06 -3.13
CA ILE A 59 7.86 23.80 -3.53
C ILE A 59 9.07 23.51 -2.64
N GLU A 60 9.88 24.52 -2.30
CA GLU A 60 10.99 24.34 -1.37
C GLU A 60 10.53 23.83 0.00
N GLN A 61 9.46 24.42 0.56
CA GLN A 61 8.87 23.94 1.81
C GLN A 61 8.38 22.48 1.70
N MET A 62 7.71 22.14 0.60
CA MET A 62 7.26 20.76 0.34
C MET A 62 8.43 19.79 0.17
N ARG A 63 9.52 20.20 -0.48
CA ARG A 63 10.75 19.40 -0.62
C ARG A 63 11.37 19.08 0.74
N VAL A 64 11.37 20.02 1.67
CA VAL A 64 11.87 19.79 3.05
C VAL A 64 11.02 18.73 3.75
N LEU A 65 9.70 18.87 3.71
CA LEU A 65 8.77 17.88 4.28
C LEU A 65 8.93 16.51 3.62
N TYR A 66 9.10 16.48 2.29
CA TYR A 66 9.32 15.25 1.54
C TYR A 66 10.60 14.53 1.98
N ILE A 67 11.69 15.28 2.18
CA ILE A 67 12.95 14.71 2.69
C ILE A 67 12.77 14.14 4.10
N GLN A 68 12.05 14.84 4.99
CA GLN A 68 11.76 14.35 6.34
C GLN A 68 10.91 13.07 6.30
N TYR A 69 9.90 13.02 5.44
CA TYR A 69 9.10 11.83 5.20
C TYR A 69 9.94 10.65 4.70
N GLN A 70 10.82 10.88 3.72
CA GLN A 70 11.71 9.82 3.23
C GLN A 70 12.69 9.34 4.31
N LYS A 71 13.15 10.24 5.20
CA LYS A 71 14.01 9.86 6.33
C LYS A 71 13.28 9.02 7.36
N SER A 72 12.04 9.36 7.70
CA SER A 72 11.25 8.58 8.66
C SER A 72 10.96 7.17 8.13
N LEU A 73 10.69 7.02 6.84
CA LEU A 73 10.56 5.71 6.20
C LEU A 73 11.84 4.86 6.27
N LYS A 74 13.01 5.47 6.00
CA LYS A 74 14.29 4.76 6.13
C LYS A 74 14.57 4.32 7.56
N LEU A 75 14.25 5.18 8.53
CA LEU A 75 14.48 4.90 9.94
C LEU A 75 13.58 3.75 10.43
N GLU A 76 12.30 3.73 10.03
CA GLU A 76 11.41 2.58 10.25
C GLU A 76 11.97 1.29 9.60
N ASP A 77 12.47 1.38 8.36
CA ASP A 77 13.06 0.23 7.65
C ASP A 77 14.35 -0.27 8.34
N GLU A 78 15.19 0.62 8.88
CA GLU A 78 16.41 0.29 9.64
C GLU A 78 16.10 -0.34 11.00
N GLU A 79 15.19 0.24 11.78
CA GLU A 79 14.71 -0.35 13.04
C GLU A 79 14.12 -1.75 12.79
N GLN A 80 13.37 -1.89 11.69
CA GLN A 80 12.79 -3.16 11.29
C GLN A 80 13.85 -4.16 10.80
N ALA A 81 14.90 -3.72 10.09
CA ALA A 81 16.02 -4.54 9.65
C ALA A 81 16.86 -5.04 10.84
N VAL A 82 17.08 -4.20 11.84
CA VAL A 82 17.70 -4.57 13.12
C VAL A 82 16.86 -5.67 13.80
N HIS A 83 15.54 -5.47 13.90
CA HIS A 83 14.63 -6.48 14.44
C HIS A 83 14.63 -7.79 13.61
N ASN A 84 14.88 -7.72 12.30
CA ASN A 84 14.93 -8.90 11.41
C ASN A 84 16.24 -9.69 11.48
N ARG A 85 17.36 -9.03 11.80
CA ARG A 85 18.64 -9.72 12.08
C ARG A 85 18.56 -10.53 13.37
N VAL A 86 17.78 -10.06 14.34
CA VAL A 86 17.58 -10.73 15.63
C VAL A 86 16.68 -11.98 15.51
N ARG A 87 15.80 -12.06 14.50
CA ARG A 87 14.91 -13.22 14.29
C ARG A 87 15.58 -14.38 13.56
N ASN A 88 15.60 -15.57 14.19
CA ASN A 88 16.12 -16.82 13.61
C ASN A 88 15.31 -17.26 12.36
N LYS A 89 15.82 -18.23 11.58
CA LYS A 89 15.17 -18.71 10.35
C LYS A 89 13.77 -19.30 10.62
N GLU A 90 13.63 -20.11 11.66
CA GLU A 90 12.37 -20.75 12.06
C GLU A 90 11.26 -19.73 12.37
N SER A 91 11.60 -18.64 13.05
CA SER A 91 10.65 -17.57 13.36
C SER A 91 10.17 -16.83 12.11
N LYS A 92 10.98 -16.76 11.06
CA LYS A 92 10.56 -16.19 9.77
C LYS A 92 9.59 -17.11 9.05
N GLU A 93 9.84 -18.41 9.08
CA GLU A 93 8.96 -19.44 8.51
C GLU A 93 7.62 -19.46 9.24
N HIS A 94 7.63 -19.46 10.57
CA HIS A 94 6.42 -19.38 11.39
C HIS A 94 5.60 -18.11 11.13
N VAL A 95 6.28 -16.96 11.02
CA VAL A 95 5.62 -15.69 10.66
C VAL A 95 5.01 -15.76 9.26
N HIS A 96 5.70 -16.37 8.29
CA HIS A 96 5.16 -16.57 6.95
C HIS A 96 3.91 -17.46 6.96
N GLU A 97 3.94 -18.56 7.71
CA GLU A 97 2.82 -19.48 7.88
C GLU A 97 1.59 -18.79 8.51
N ILE A 98 1.79 -18.03 9.58
CA ILE A 98 0.72 -17.27 10.23
C ILE A 98 0.10 -16.26 9.25
N VAL A 99 0.93 -15.45 8.60
CA VAL A 99 0.43 -14.39 7.69
C VAL A 99 -0.34 -14.99 6.52
N THR A 100 0.20 -16.04 5.89
CA THR A 100 -0.48 -16.70 4.77
C THR A 100 -1.78 -17.38 5.18
N THR A 101 -1.86 -17.95 6.38
CA THR A 101 -3.09 -18.53 6.94
C THR A 101 -4.18 -17.47 7.08
N TYR A 102 -3.87 -16.31 7.67
CA TYR A 102 -4.85 -15.23 7.78
C TYR A 102 -5.30 -14.70 6.40
N LEU A 103 -4.38 -14.62 5.43
CA LEU A 103 -4.74 -14.19 4.08
C LEU A 103 -5.68 -15.18 3.38
N LYS A 104 -5.44 -16.50 3.53
CA LYS A 104 -6.34 -17.57 3.03
C LYS A 104 -7.74 -17.48 3.62
N LEU A 105 -7.83 -17.14 4.90
CA LEU A 105 -9.10 -16.90 5.60
C LEU A 105 -9.78 -15.58 5.22
N GLY A 106 -9.12 -14.74 4.40
CA GLY A 106 -9.70 -13.50 3.89
C GLY A 106 -9.47 -12.28 4.78
N PHE A 107 -8.65 -12.35 5.83
CA PHE A 107 -8.36 -11.19 6.69
C PHE A 107 -7.55 -10.12 5.96
N ARG A 108 -7.90 -8.85 6.15
CA ARG A 108 -7.21 -7.68 5.58
C ARG A 108 -5.87 -7.46 6.28
N PHE A 109 -4.89 -6.86 5.59
CA PHE A 109 -3.57 -6.59 6.20
C PHE A 109 -3.63 -5.78 7.50
N LYS A 110 -4.60 -4.87 7.64
CA LYS A 110 -4.82 -4.12 8.90
C LYS A 110 -5.25 -5.02 10.06
N GLU A 111 -6.03 -6.05 9.79
CA GLU A 111 -6.49 -7.02 10.80
C GLU A 111 -5.33 -7.96 11.19
N ILE A 112 -4.50 -8.33 10.22
CA ILE A 112 -3.32 -9.17 10.44
C ILE A 112 -2.26 -8.44 11.28
N GLU A 113 -2.01 -7.16 11.00
CA GLU A 113 -1.09 -6.30 11.77
C GLU A 113 -1.47 -6.19 13.25
N ALA A 114 -2.77 -6.22 13.59
CA ALA A 114 -3.21 -6.20 14.98
C ALA A 114 -2.95 -7.53 15.71
N ARG A 115 -2.74 -8.63 14.98
CA ARG A 115 -2.54 -9.99 15.52
C ARG A 115 -1.11 -10.48 15.44
N VAL A 116 -0.37 -9.98 14.45
CA VAL A 116 1.01 -10.32 14.18
C VAL A 116 1.80 -9.02 14.33
N SER A 117 2.82 -8.99 15.20
CA SER A 117 3.69 -7.83 15.43
C SER A 117 4.54 -7.49 14.19
N LEU A 118 3.89 -7.12 13.11
CA LEU A 118 4.41 -6.77 11.80
C LEU A 118 3.61 -5.58 11.29
N PHE A 119 4.32 -4.56 10.82
CA PHE A 119 3.69 -3.37 10.26
C PHE A 119 2.97 -3.65 8.93
N ASN A 120 1.90 -2.89 8.67
CA ASN A 120 1.10 -2.97 7.45
C ASN A 120 1.93 -2.84 6.18
N THR A 121 2.86 -1.89 6.20
CA THR A 121 3.77 -1.57 5.09
C THR A 121 4.57 -2.80 4.68
N ARG A 122 5.07 -3.55 5.67
CA ARG A 122 5.82 -4.79 5.48
C ARG A 122 4.94 -5.93 4.98
N LEU A 123 3.72 -6.08 5.50
CA LEU A 123 2.78 -7.08 5.03
C LEU A 123 2.47 -6.90 3.54
N ARG A 124 2.23 -5.65 3.11
CA ARG A 124 1.96 -5.32 1.69
C ARG A 124 3.16 -5.51 0.76
N ARG A 125 4.39 -5.27 1.24
CA ARG A 125 5.61 -5.44 0.44
C ARG A 125 5.94 -6.92 0.18
N ASN A 126 5.74 -7.77 1.18
CA ASN A 126 6.20 -9.17 1.13
C ASN A 126 5.11 -10.17 0.71
N TRP A 127 3.83 -9.84 0.88
CA TRP A 127 2.71 -10.70 0.49
C TRP A 127 1.73 -9.94 -0.40
N LYS A 128 1.35 -10.58 -1.51
CA LYS A 128 0.22 -10.11 -2.33
C LYS A 128 -1.03 -10.86 -1.91
N ARG A 129 -2.08 -10.11 -1.58
CA ARG A 129 -3.34 -10.69 -1.12
C ARG A 129 -3.97 -11.62 -2.18
N SER A 130 -3.86 -11.26 -3.46
CA SER A 130 -4.35 -12.04 -4.60
C SER A 130 -3.83 -13.48 -4.63
N ASP A 131 -2.60 -13.68 -4.15
CA ASP A 131 -1.89 -14.96 -4.30
C ASP A 131 -2.36 -15.98 -3.26
N TYR A 132 -3.06 -15.53 -2.22
CA TYR A 132 -3.46 -16.34 -1.08
C TYR A 132 -4.96 -16.33 -0.80
N VAL A 133 -5.71 -15.34 -1.29
CA VAL A 133 -7.17 -15.32 -1.14
C VAL A 133 -7.76 -16.42 -1.99
N THR A 134 -8.14 -17.51 -1.34
CA THR A 134 -9.03 -18.53 -1.89
C THR A 134 -10.45 -17.98 -1.87
N THR A 135 -10.90 -17.42 -2.99
CA THR A 135 -12.35 -17.36 -3.25
C THR A 135 -12.78 -18.80 -3.51
N SER A 136 -13.57 -19.39 -2.60
CA SER A 136 -14.21 -20.67 -2.87
C SER A 136 -14.94 -20.57 -4.21
N ASN A 137 -14.80 -21.59 -5.06
CA ASN A 137 -15.58 -21.66 -6.27
C ASN A 137 -17.06 -21.66 -5.89
N PRO A 138 -17.91 -20.85 -6.53
CA PRO A 138 -19.33 -20.83 -6.22
C PRO A 138 -19.93 -22.22 -6.50
N GLU A 139 -20.54 -22.81 -5.48
CA GLU A 139 -21.29 -24.05 -5.59
C GLU A 139 -22.77 -23.74 -5.74
N PHE A 140 -23.39 -24.31 -6.77
CA PHE A 140 -24.79 -24.08 -7.07
C PHE A 140 -25.61 -25.30 -6.66
N TYR A 141 -26.64 -25.06 -5.85
CA TYR A 141 -27.57 -26.08 -5.40
C TYR A 141 -28.92 -25.88 -6.06
N LEU A 142 -29.52 -26.96 -6.56
CA LEU A 142 -30.89 -26.95 -7.04
C LEU A 142 -31.85 -27.08 -5.85
N LYS A 143 -32.85 -26.19 -5.80
CA LYS A 143 -33.83 -26.17 -4.70
C LYS A 143 -34.60 -27.49 -4.57
N LYS A 144 -34.82 -28.21 -5.68
CA LYS A 144 -35.52 -29.50 -5.70
C LYS A 144 -34.66 -30.60 -5.06
N ASP A 145 -33.40 -30.69 -5.46
CA ASP A 145 -32.44 -31.65 -4.91
C ASP A 145 -32.29 -31.48 -3.39
N LEU A 146 -32.23 -30.23 -2.91
CA LEU A 146 -32.21 -29.93 -1.47
C LEU A 146 -33.48 -30.36 -0.73
N GLN A 147 -34.65 -30.28 -1.38
CA GLN A 147 -35.92 -30.74 -0.79
C GLN A 147 -35.98 -32.28 -0.71
N ASP A 148 -35.38 -32.95 -1.68
CA ASP A 148 -35.31 -34.42 -1.76
C ASP A 148 -34.13 -35.01 -0.94
N GLY A 149 -33.37 -34.16 -0.23
CA GLY A 149 -32.26 -34.56 0.64
C GLY A 149 -30.92 -34.79 -0.08
N TYR A 150 -30.83 -34.46 -1.37
CA TYR A 150 -29.61 -34.55 -2.16
C TYR A 150 -28.82 -33.23 -2.14
N CYS A 151 -27.56 -33.30 -1.73
CA CYS A 151 -26.67 -32.14 -1.57
C CYS A 151 -25.45 -32.24 -2.50
N LEU A 152 -25.66 -32.51 -3.80
CA LEU A 152 -24.58 -32.52 -4.79
C LEU A 152 -24.48 -31.15 -5.47
N PRO A 153 -23.38 -30.40 -5.24
CA PRO A 153 -23.22 -29.08 -5.85
C PRO A 153 -22.87 -29.19 -7.34
N ASN A 154 -23.40 -28.26 -8.13
CA ASN A 154 -22.96 -28.02 -9.49
C ASN A 154 -21.93 -26.88 -9.53
N SER A 155 -20.88 -27.02 -10.34
CA SER A 155 -19.84 -25.99 -10.55
C SER A 155 -20.21 -24.95 -11.61
N SER A 156 -21.31 -25.15 -12.34
CA SER A 156 -21.73 -24.27 -13.43
C SER A 156 -23.02 -23.52 -13.10
N LEU A 157 -23.06 -22.24 -13.44
CA LEU A 157 -24.24 -21.38 -13.28
C LEU A 157 -25.45 -21.95 -14.07
N PRO A 158 -26.63 -22.11 -13.44
CA PRO A 158 -27.84 -22.61 -14.11
C PRO A 158 -28.18 -21.78 -15.35
N LYS A 159 -28.63 -22.44 -16.41
CA LYS A 159 -28.97 -21.79 -17.69
C LYS A 159 -29.99 -20.66 -17.53
N SER A 160 -30.90 -20.77 -16.57
CA SER A 160 -31.92 -19.75 -16.25
C SER A 160 -31.35 -18.43 -15.73
N MET A 161 -30.09 -18.40 -15.27
CA MET A 161 -29.42 -17.21 -14.74
C MET A 161 -28.33 -16.67 -15.68
N ARG A 162 -28.11 -17.28 -16.85
CA ARG A 162 -27.19 -16.74 -17.85
C ARG A 162 -27.91 -15.59 -18.56
N ALA A 163 -27.34 -14.39 -18.51
CA ALA A 163 -27.81 -13.28 -19.33
C ALA A 163 -27.66 -13.68 -20.80
N SER A 164 -28.78 -13.73 -21.52
CA SER A 164 -28.88 -13.96 -22.96
C SER A 164 -28.25 -12.84 -23.75
#